data_AF-A0A851GYC1-F1
#
_entry.id   AF-A0A851GYC1-F1
#
_cell.length_a   1.000
_cell.length_b   1.000
_cell.length_c   1.000
_cell.angle_alpha   90.00
_cell.angle_beta   90.00
_cell.angle_gamma   90.00
#
_symmetry.space_group_name_H-M   'P 1'
#
loop_
_entity.id
_entity.type
_entity.pdbx_description
1 polymer ?
#
loop_
_entity_poly.entity_id
_entity_poly.type
_entity_poly.pdbx_seq_one_letter_code
_entity_poly.pdbx_strand_id
1 'polypeptide(L)'
;MKTLSQTWFADGYIDFELKKYTLLAYLQEINRYFCQNKLYPQLADIIFHYNNLIAFKENKQYLQEQFPKRLTGIQIEKLQLLYESMVEDDELMQELEDIIQYASSNMKKTITSGTEIYEFVENKLTIEPIGLIPLDHNEGYFLLCEGACRNTWVYQYRLSIFEKHDEKYRSIKTEFVDVWQRSIVNSYQNIKAELIRNRSDLPNPAVYSVETELSLPLEETLLPIAKRSLVRYISTQMT
;
A
#
# COMPACT_ATOMS: atom_id res chain seq x y z
N MET A 1 15.23 -8.49 -5.52
CA MET A 1 14.89 -7.73 -4.31
C MET A 1 15.30 -8.56 -3.13
N LYS A 2 16.09 -8.02 -2.19
CA LYS A 2 16.28 -8.70 -0.90
C LYS A 2 15.05 -8.44 -0.05
N THR A 3 14.11 -9.36 -0.09
CA THR A 3 12.96 -9.38 0.83
C THR A 3 13.36 -10.14 2.08
N LEU A 4 12.93 -9.66 3.26
CA LEU A 4 13.08 -10.45 4.47
C LEU A 4 12.10 -11.63 4.42
N SER A 5 12.46 -12.77 5.04
CA SER A 5 11.44 -13.79 5.32
C SER A 5 10.41 -13.20 6.28
N GLN A 6 9.19 -13.71 6.25
CA GLN A 6 8.10 -13.20 7.09
C GLN A 6 8.43 -13.30 8.59
N THR A 7 9.30 -14.26 8.94
CA THR A 7 9.76 -14.60 10.29
C THR A 7 11.27 -14.39 10.48
N TRP A 8 11.89 -13.49 9.71
CA TRP A 8 13.36 -13.32 9.62
C TRP A 8 14.07 -13.11 10.96
N PHE A 9 13.40 -12.53 11.96
CA PHE A 9 13.96 -12.26 13.29
C PHE A 9 14.11 -13.54 14.12
N ALA A 10 13.27 -14.56 13.87
CA ALA A 10 13.25 -15.84 14.57
C ALA A 10 13.72 -17.03 13.71
N ASP A 11 13.97 -16.81 12.41
CA ASP A 11 14.47 -17.86 11.51
C ASP A 11 15.98 -18.06 11.62
N GLY A 12 16.44 -19.31 11.72
CA GLY A 12 17.87 -19.63 11.72
C GLY A 12 18.55 -19.25 13.03
N TYR A 13 19.81 -18.82 12.97
CA TYR A 13 20.58 -18.46 14.16
C TYR A 13 20.12 -17.10 14.70
N ILE A 14 19.70 -17.08 15.97
CA ILE A 14 19.27 -15.88 16.68
C ILE A 14 20.52 -15.27 17.28
N ASP A 15 21.15 -14.40 16.50
CA ASP A 15 22.34 -13.66 16.89
C ASP A 15 22.10 -12.18 16.55
N PHE A 16 22.28 -11.32 17.55
CA PHE A 16 21.97 -9.90 17.44
C PHE A 16 22.70 -9.24 16.28
N GLU A 17 24.00 -9.48 16.14
CA GLU A 17 24.82 -8.84 15.11
C GLU A 17 24.41 -9.29 13.70
N LEU A 18 24.19 -10.59 13.49
CA LEU A 18 23.72 -11.14 12.22
C LEU A 18 22.38 -10.53 11.81
N LYS A 19 21.41 -10.48 12.74
CA LYS A 19 20.08 -9.92 12.48
C LYS A 19 20.14 -8.42 12.23
N LYS A 20 20.97 -7.70 12.98
CA LYS A 20 21.23 -6.26 12.78
C LYS A 20 21.79 -5.97 11.40
N TYR A 21 22.81 -6.70 10.93
CA TYR A 21 23.34 -6.50 9.57
C TYR A 21 22.33 -6.85 8.48
N THR A 22 21.56 -7.93 8.69
CA THR A 22 20.48 -8.33 7.78
C THR A 22 19.44 -7.22 7.64
N LEU A 23 19.01 -6.64 8.77
CA LEU A 23 18.09 -5.52 8.79
C LEU A 23 18.66 -4.28 8.11
N LEU A 24 19.90 -3.91 8.43
CA LEU A 24 20.54 -2.73 7.85
C LEU A 24 20.62 -2.82 6.33
N ALA A 25 20.99 -3.99 5.80
CA ALA A 25 21.02 -4.23 4.36
C ALA A 25 19.62 -4.10 3.73
N TYR A 26 18.59 -4.62 4.38
CA TYR A 26 17.20 -4.49 3.94
C TYR A 26 16.71 -3.04 3.94
N LEU A 27 16.92 -2.30 5.05
CA LEU A 27 16.52 -0.90 5.16
C LEU A 27 17.27 -0.02 4.16
N GLN A 28 18.55 -0.31 3.88
CA GLN A 28 19.30 0.39 2.86
C GLN A 28 18.69 0.20 1.46
N GLU A 29 18.25 -1.02 1.13
CA GLU A 29 17.58 -1.29 -0.15
C GLU A 29 16.25 -0.53 -0.25
N ILE A 30 15.43 -0.52 0.81
CA ILE A 30 14.18 0.26 0.83
C ILE A 30 14.43 1.74 0.63
N ASN A 31 15.36 2.32 1.39
CA ASN A 31 15.67 3.74 1.28
C ASN A 31 16.13 4.11 -0.13
N ARG A 32 16.85 3.23 -0.83
CA ARG A 32 17.21 3.43 -2.24
C ARG A 32 15.97 3.54 -3.15
N TYR A 33 14.92 2.74 -2.93
CA TYR A 33 13.66 2.86 -3.66
C TYR A 33 12.93 4.16 -3.32
N PHE A 34 12.90 4.55 -2.04
CA PHE A 34 12.31 5.82 -1.61
C PHE A 34 13.01 7.03 -2.23
N CYS A 35 14.35 7.03 -2.32
CA CYS A 35 15.11 8.06 -3.03
C CYS A 35 14.79 8.15 -4.53
N GLN A 36 14.27 7.07 -5.13
CA GLN A 36 13.81 7.05 -6.52
C GLN A 36 12.32 7.39 -6.66
N ASN A 37 11.67 7.86 -5.58
CA ASN A 37 10.23 8.07 -5.49
C ASN A 37 9.43 6.82 -5.83
N LYS A 38 9.96 5.61 -5.56
CA LYS A 38 9.27 4.32 -5.73
C LYS A 38 8.82 3.84 -4.37
N LEU A 39 7.55 4.08 -4.04
CA LEU A 39 7.05 3.88 -2.69
C LEU A 39 6.55 2.45 -2.46
N TYR A 40 5.80 1.92 -3.43
CA TYR A 40 5.23 0.58 -3.38
C TYR A 40 5.99 -0.37 -4.32
N PRO A 41 6.16 -1.65 -3.94
CA PRO A 41 5.58 -2.30 -2.75
C PRO A 41 6.37 -2.09 -1.44
N GLN A 42 7.49 -1.36 -1.44
CA GLN A 42 8.45 -1.32 -0.34
C GLN A 42 7.87 -0.81 0.98
N LEU A 43 7.04 0.25 0.95
CA LEU A 43 6.37 0.76 2.14
C LEU A 43 5.44 -0.28 2.77
N ALA A 44 4.68 -1.02 1.95
CA ALA A 44 3.79 -2.06 2.43
C ALA A 44 4.56 -3.25 3.04
N ASP A 45 5.73 -3.57 2.47
CA ASP A 45 6.60 -4.65 2.93
C ASP A 45 7.20 -4.36 4.31
N ILE A 46 7.77 -3.16 4.51
CA ILE A 46 8.32 -2.77 5.82
C ILE A 46 7.25 -2.62 6.89
N ILE A 47 6.06 -2.10 6.57
CA ILE A 47 4.93 -2.04 7.52
C ILE A 47 4.53 -3.46 7.93
N PHE A 48 4.49 -4.40 7.00
CA PHE A 48 4.19 -5.81 7.30
C PHE A 48 5.21 -6.40 8.28
N HIS A 49 6.51 -6.25 8.02
CA HIS A 49 7.55 -6.77 8.92
C HIS A 49 7.55 -6.09 10.29
N TYR A 50 7.31 -4.77 10.35
CA TYR A 50 7.16 -4.06 11.61
C TYR A 50 5.98 -4.60 12.43
N ASN A 51 4.82 -4.79 11.79
CA ASN A 51 3.64 -5.33 12.47
C ASN A 51 3.87 -6.77 12.97
N ASN A 52 4.62 -7.60 12.24
CA ASN A 52 4.98 -8.93 12.72
C ASN A 52 5.84 -8.87 13.99
N LEU A 53 6.80 -7.93 14.06
CA LEU A 53 7.66 -7.75 15.24
C LEU A 53 6.85 -7.28 16.46
N ILE A 54 5.96 -6.30 16.26
CA ILE A 54 5.10 -5.80 17.34
C ILE A 54 4.13 -6.89 17.81
N ALA A 55 3.49 -7.61 16.89
CA ALA A 55 2.61 -8.72 17.22
C ALA A 55 3.32 -9.81 18.02
N PHE A 56 4.56 -10.14 17.66
CA PHE A 56 5.37 -11.10 18.41
C PHE A 56 5.77 -10.57 19.79
N LYS A 57 6.15 -9.29 19.90
CA LYS A 57 6.53 -8.65 21.18
C LYS A 57 5.38 -8.60 22.18
N GLU A 58 4.17 -8.27 21.71
CA GLU A 58 2.99 -8.06 22.55
C GLU A 58 2.34 -9.39 22.96
N ASN A 59 2.42 -10.43 22.14
CA ASN A 59 1.67 -11.67 22.34
C ASN A 59 2.49 -12.81 22.95
N LYS A 60 2.93 -12.63 24.21
CA LYS A 60 3.67 -13.66 24.96
C LYS A 60 2.87 -14.96 25.26
N GLN A 61 1.55 -15.03 25.00
CA GLN A 61 0.72 -16.19 25.38
C GLN A 61 -0.42 -16.58 24.42
N TYR A 62 -0.97 -15.68 23.60
CA TYR A 62 -2.12 -15.98 22.71
C TYR A 62 -1.84 -15.54 21.27
N LEU A 63 -1.29 -16.47 20.49
CA LEU A 63 -0.55 -16.20 19.27
C LEU A 63 -1.34 -16.41 17.96
N GLN A 64 -2.66 -16.61 17.95
CA GLN A 64 -3.39 -16.87 16.69
C GLN A 64 -4.22 -15.70 16.17
N GLU A 65 -4.86 -14.92 17.04
CA GLU A 65 -5.89 -13.96 16.60
C GLU A 65 -5.34 -12.61 16.10
N GLN A 66 -4.09 -12.28 16.43
CA GLN A 66 -3.52 -10.94 16.20
C GLN A 66 -2.42 -10.87 15.13
N PHE A 67 -1.93 -12.01 14.61
CA PHE A 67 -0.95 -11.94 13.53
C PHE A 67 -1.55 -11.42 12.22
N PRO A 68 -0.77 -10.70 11.40
CA PRO A 68 -1.25 -10.27 10.10
C PRO A 68 -1.67 -11.47 9.24
N LYS A 69 -2.83 -11.39 8.59
CA LYS A 69 -3.42 -12.43 7.71
C LYS A 69 -2.54 -12.90 6.54
N ARG A 70 -1.36 -12.29 6.36
CA ARG A 70 -0.34 -12.70 5.38
C ARG A 70 0.55 -13.84 5.89
N LEU A 71 0.53 -14.13 7.19
CA LEU A 71 1.17 -15.33 7.74
C LEU A 71 0.27 -16.55 7.49
N THR A 72 0.89 -17.64 7.08
CA THR A 72 0.25 -18.97 6.98
C THR A 72 0.14 -19.60 8.37
N GLY A 73 -0.83 -20.49 8.57
CA GLY A 73 -1.01 -21.21 9.85
C GLY A 73 0.28 -21.90 10.31
N ILE A 74 1.03 -22.50 9.37
CA ILE A 74 2.32 -23.14 9.63
C ILE A 74 3.37 -22.15 10.18
N GLN A 75 3.40 -20.91 9.70
CA GLN A 75 4.35 -19.91 10.21
C GLN A 75 3.96 -19.43 11.61
N ILE A 76 2.65 -19.31 11.89
CA ILE A 76 2.15 -18.94 13.21
C ILE A 76 2.49 -20.04 14.23
N GLU A 77 2.23 -21.31 13.88
CA GLU A 77 2.61 -22.46 14.70
C GLU A 77 4.13 -22.52 14.92
N LYS A 78 4.93 -22.25 13.88
CA LYS A 78 6.39 -22.18 14.01
C LYS A 78 6.83 -21.11 15.00
N LEU A 79 6.25 -19.90 14.94
CA LEU A 79 6.55 -18.82 15.89
C LEU A 79 6.14 -19.19 17.32
N GLN A 80 5.02 -19.88 17.49
CA GLN A 80 4.55 -20.38 18.79
C GLN A 80 5.55 -21.35 19.42
N LEU A 81 5.92 -22.40 18.68
CA LEU A 81 6.86 -23.41 19.15
C LEU A 81 8.24 -22.80 19.46
N LEU A 82 8.71 -21.86 18.62
CA LEU A 82 9.95 -21.13 18.87
C LEU A 82 9.87 -20.33 20.17
N TYR A 83 8.77 -19.60 20.39
CA TYR A 83 8.57 -18.84 21.61
C TYR A 83 8.56 -19.73 22.86
N GLU A 84 7.77 -20.82 22.85
CA GLU A 84 7.71 -21.77 23.95
C GLU A 84 9.10 -22.33 24.31
N SER A 85 9.92 -22.68 23.30
CA SER A 85 11.27 -23.18 23.51
C SER A 85 12.25 -22.13 24.07
N MET A 86 12.03 -20.85 23.77
CA MET A 86 12.92 -19.75 24.20
C MET A 86 12.61 -19.23 25.58
N VAL A 87 11.37 -19.39 26.07
CA VAL A 87 11.00 -19.01 27.44
C VAL A 87 11.77 -19.81 28.49
N GLU A 88 12.30 -20.98 28.12
CA GLU A 88 13.15 -21.79 29.01
C GLU A 88 14.62 -21.31 29.04
N ASP A 89 15.02 -20.41 28.13
CA ASP A 89 16.38 -19.89 27.98
C ASP A 89 16.39 -18.35 28.09
N ASP A 90 16.75 -17.86 29.29
CA ASP A 90 16.78 -16.42 29.60
C ASP A 90 17.76 -15.64 28.70
N GLU A 91 18.88 -16.24 28.27
CA GLU A 91 19.88 -15.56 27.43
C GLU A 91 19.37 -15.39 25.99
N LEU A 92 18.83 -16.46 25.40
CA LEU A 92 18.25 -16.41 24.05
C LEU A 92 17.02 -15.49 24.00
N MET A 93 16.19 -15.52 25.03
CA MET A 93 15.03 -14.62 25.11
C MET A 93 15.47 -13.15 25.16
N GLN A 94 16.49 -12.83 25.96
CA GLN A 94 17.04 -11.49 26.04
C GLN A 94 17.62 -11.03 24.69
N GLU A 95 18.38 -11.87 24.02
CA GLU A 95 18.94 -11.57 22.70
C GLU A 95 17.86 -11.29 21.65
N LEU A 96 16.77 -12.06 21.67
CA LEU A 96 15.61 -11.84 20.81
C LEU A 96 14.90 -10.51 21.12
N GLU A 97 14.71 -10.17 22.40
CA GLU A 97 14.14 -8.88 22.80
C GLU A 97 15.00 -7.71 22.29
N ASP A 98 16.33 -7.82 22.36
CA ASP A 98 17.27 -6.83 21.83
C ASP A 98 17.15 -6.67 20.31
N ILE A 99 17.05 -7.78 19.57
CA ILE A 99 16.82 -7.79 18.11
C ILE A 99 15.51 -7.06 17.78
N ILE A 100 14.41 -7.42 18.45
CA ILE A 100 13.09 -6.84 18.21
C ILE A 100 13.09 -5.35 18.53
N GLN A 101 13.69 -4.94 19.65
CA GLN A 101 13.75 -3.54 20.06
C GLN A 101 14.57 -2.70 19.09
N TYR A 102 15.74 -3.19 18.66
CA TYR A 102 16.56 -2.54 17.65
C TYR A 102 15.82 -2.46 16.31
N ALA A 103 15.19 -3.56 15.88
CA ALA A 103 14.55 -3.64 14.58
C ALA A 103 13.30 -2.75 14.48
N SER A 104 12.42 -2.83 15.47
CA SER A 104 11.19 -2.02 15.52
C SER A 104 11.49 -0.53 15.49
N SER A 105 12.50 -0.06 16.24
CA SER A 105 12.92 1.34 16.26
C SER A 105 13.40 1.83 14.88
N ASN A 106 14.24 1.06 14.20
CA ASN A 106 14.78 1.44 12.88
C ASN A 106 13.74 1.30 11.76
N MET A 107 12.90 0.27 11.81
CA MET A 107 11.78 0.11 10.87
C MET A 107 10.78 1.25 11.00
N LYS A 108 10.43 1.65 12.23
CA LYS A 108 9.51 2.77 12.48
C LYS A 108 10.01 4.07 11.85
N LYS A 109 11.30 4.41 12.01
CA LYS A 109 11.90 5.59 11.36
C LYS A 109 11.77 5.55 9.84
N THR A 110 12.04 4.39 9.25
CA THR A 110 11.96 4.21 7.79
C THR A 110 10.50 4.27 7.30
N ILE A 111 9.55 3.72 8.08
CA ILE A 111 8.12 3.84 7.81
C ILE A 111 7.69 5.30 7.85
N THR A 112 8.10 6.07 8.87
CA THR A 112 7.80 7.50 8.95
C THR A 112 8.26 8.23 7.71
N SER A 113 9.51 8.00 7.25
CA SER A 113 10.01 8.62 6.01
C SER A 113 9.19 8.23 4.76
N GLY A 114 8.79 6.96 4.64
CA GLY A 114 7.92 6.53 3.54
C GLY A 114 6.52 7.13 3.61
N THR A 115 5.96 7.28 4.82
CA THR A 115 4.66 7.94 5.04
C THR A 115 4.73 9.43 4.70
N GLU A 116 5.82 10.13 5.00
CA GLU A 116 6.02 11.52 4.60
C GLU A 116 6.00 11.69 3.07
N ILE A 117 6.63 10.77 2.33
CA ILE A 117 6.55 10.74 0.85
C ILE A 117 5.12 10.51 0.38
N TYR A 118 4.41 9.55 0.99
CA TYR A 118 3.00 9.29 0.70
C TYR A 118 2.15 10.54 0.88
N GLU A 119 2.25 11.18 2.04
CA GLU A 119 1.48 12.38 2.40
C GLU A 119 1.81 13.55 1.48
N PHE A 120 3.09 13.74 1.13
CA PHE A 120 3.51 14.76 0.19
C PHE A 120 2.84 14.60 -1.18
N VAL A 121 2.86 13.38 -1.75
CA VAL A 121 2.22 13.12 -3.04
C VAL A 121 0.71 13.25 -2.94
N GLU A 122 0.11 12.72 -1.87
CA GLU A 122 -1.34 12.80 -1.64
C GLU A 122 -1.84 14.24 -1.59
N ASN A 123 -1.12 15.13 -0.90
CA ASN A 123 -1.45 16.55 -0.80
C ASN A 123 -1.30 17.33 -2.11
N LYS A 124 -0.60 16.77 -3.10
CA LYS A 124 -0.42 17.33 -4.44
C LYS A 124 -1.31 16.67 -5.50
N LEU A 125 -2.21 15.80 -5.09
CA LEU A 125 -3.23 15.22 -5.95
C LEU A 125 -4.52 16.03 -5.89
N THR A 126 -5.04 16.37 -7.06
CA THR A 126 -6.34 17.00 -7.23
C THR A 126 -7.29 15.99 -7.86
N ILE A 127 -8.45 15.79 -7.24
CA ILE A 127 -9.49 14.88 -7.73
C ILE A 127 -10.75 15.70 -8.01
N GLU A 128 -11.24 15.62 -9.25
CA GLU A 128 -12.43 16.34 -9.69
C GLU A 128 -13.36 15.44 -10.50
N PRO A 129 -14.68 15.61 -10.39
CA PRO A 129 -15.62 14.91 -11.24
C PRO A 129 -15.70 15.54 -12.63
N ILE A 130 -15.76 14.71 -13.66
CA ILE A 130 -15.86 15.17 -15.04
C ILE A 130 -17.34 15.17 -15.45
N GLY A 131 -17.94 16.35 -15.44
CA GLY A 131 -19.34 16.57 -15.81
C GLY A 131 -20.31 15.96 -14.80
N LEU A 132 -21.46 15.47 -15.28
CA LEU A 132 -22.49 14.89 -14.42
C LEU A 132 -22.04 13.53 -13.86
N ILE A 133 -22.21 13.36 -12.55
CA ILE A 133 -21.94 12.10 -11.86
C ILE A 133 -23.26 11.34 -11.66
N PRO A 134 -23.33 10.03 -11.96
CA PRO A 134 -24.48 9.19 -11.63
C PRO A 134 -24.72 9.08 -10.12
N LEU A 135 -25.89 8.55 -9.73
CA LEU A 135 -26.20 8.23 -8.33
C LEU A 135 -25.38 7.04 -7.80
N ASP A 136 -25.02 6.10 -8.68
CA ASP A 136 -24.14 4.97 -8.32
C ASP A 136 -22.69 5.30 -8.68
N HIS A 137 -21.85 5.43 -7.66
CA HIS A 137 -20.43 5.71 -7.81
C HIS A 137 -19.54 4.47 -7.62
N ASN A 138 -20.13 3.28 -7.44
CA ASN A 138 -19.37 2.06 -7.17
C ASN A 138 -18.54 1.58 -8.35
N GLU A 139 -18.91 1.97 -9.58
CA GLU A 139 -18.17 1.62 -10.78
C GLU A 139 -18.11 2.81 -11.73
N GLY A 140 -16.98 2.95 -12.42
CA GLY A 140 -16.75 4.07 -13.31
C GLY A 140 -15.33 4.09 -13.87
N TYR A 141 -14.88 5.27 -14.26
CA TYR A 141 -13.54 5.50 -14.77
C TYR A 141 -12.82 6.58 -13.98
N PHE A 142 -11.50 6.50 -13.93
CA PHE A 142 -10.69 7.65 -13.57
C PHE A 142 -9.60 7.88 -14.60
N LEU A 143 -9.34 9.16 -14.86
CA LEU A 143 -8.33 9.67 -15.76
C LEU A 143 -7.16 10.15 -14.91
N LEU A 144 -6.04 9.45 -14.98
CA LEU A 144 -4.83 9.80 -14.25
C LEU A 144 -3.90 10.58 -15.16
N CYS A 145 -3.36 11.70 -14.67
CA CYS A 145 -2.40 12.53 -15.38
C CYS A 145 -1.29 13.01 -14.44
N GLU A 146 -0.05 13.03 -14.95
CA GLU A 146 1.13 13.52 -14.22
C GLU A 146 1.77 14.73 -14.90
N GLY A 147 2.40 15.60 -14.11
CA GLY A 147 3.15 16.76 -14.57
C GLY A 147 2.37 17.66 -15.52
N ALA A 148 2.88 17.82 -16.74
CA ALA A 148 2.24 18.63 -17.79
C ALA A 148 1.05 17.92 -18.48
N CYS A 149 0.60 16.77 -17.97
CA CYS A 149 -0.49 15.95 -18.51
C CYS A 149 -0.30 15.62 -20.00
N ARG A 150 0.90 15.19 -20.41
CA ARG A 150 1.15 14.79 -21.81
C ARG A 150 0.33 13.55 -22.19
N ASN A 151 0.24 12.61 -21.27
CA ASN A 151 -0.54 11.39 -21.39
C ASN A 151 -1.62 11.38 -20.30
N THR A 152 -2.79 10.87 -20.66
CA THR A 152 -3.90 10.60 -19.77
C THR A 152 -4.13 9.10 -19.75
N TRP A 153 -3.85 8.48 -18.61
CA TRP A 153 -4.07 7.05 -18.41
C TRP A 153 -5.50 6.82 -17.93
N VAL A 154 -6.23 5.97 -18.64
CA VAL A 154 -7.63 5.67 -18.35
C VAL A 154 -7.71 4.33 -17.66
N TYR A 155 -8.35 4.31 -16.49
CA TYR A 155 -8.61 3.11 -15.74
C TYR A 155 -10.10 2.99 -15.46
N GLN A 156 -10.64 1.80 -15.63
CA GLN A 156 -11.94 1.44 -15.07
C GLN A 156 -11.72 1.06 -13.61
N TYR A 157 -12.58 1.53 -12.72
CA TYR A 157 -12.55 1.15 -11.32
C TYR A 157 -13.87 0.51 -10.90
N ARG A 158 -13.79 -0.43 -9.96
CA ARG A 158 -14.94 -0.99 -9.24
C ARG A 158 -14.62 -1.03 -7.74
N LEU A 159 -15.49 -0.43 -6.95
CA LEU A 159 -15.45 -0.47 -5.49
C LEU A 159 -16.07 -1.77 -4.99
N SER A 160 -15.50 -2.33 -3.94
CA SER A 160 -16.10 -3.45 -3.21
C SER A 160 -16.02 -3.16 -1.73
N ILE A 161 -17.17 -3.27 -1.05
CA ILE A 161 -17.30 -3.04 0.39
C ILE A 161 -17.13 -4.38 1.08
N PHE A 162 -16.26 -4.43 2.09
CA PHE A 162 -16.10 -5.58 2.97
C PHE A 162 -16.23 -5.11 4.42
N GLU A 163 -17.10 -5.76 5.19
CA GLU A 163 -17.26 -5.52 6.61
C GLU A 163 -16.33 -6.43 7.41
N LYS A 164 -15.55 -5.87 8.34
CA LYS A 164 -14.72 -6.63 9.27
C LYS A 164 -14.79 -5.97 10.65
N HIS A 165 -15.24 -6.72 11.66
CA HIS A 165 -15.19 -6.37 13.10
C HIS A 165 -15.30 -4.84 13.36
N ASP A 166 -16.49 -4.28 13.14
CA ASP A 166 -16.85 -2.86 13.32
C ASP A 166 -16.23 -1.81 12.36
N GLU A 167 -15.44 -2.19 11.35
CA GLU A 167 -14.94 -1.26 10.33
C GLU A 167 -15.32 -1.67 8.89
N LYS A 168 -15.89 -0.72 8.14
CA LYS A 168 -16.20 -0.86 6.71
C LYS A 168 -14.96 -0.55 5.88
N TYR A 169 -14.30 -1.58 5.37
CA TYR A 169 -13.19 -1.42 4.44
C TYR A 169 -13.71 -1.37 3.01
N ARG A 170 -13.30 -0.35 2.25
CA ARG A 170 -13.54 -0.26 0.80
C ARG A 170 -12.27 -0.63 0.06
N SER A 171 -12.37 -1.64 -0.78
CA SER A 171 -11.33 -1.96 -1.75
C SER A 171 -11.69 -1.38 -3.12
N ILE A 172 -10.67 -1.14 -3.93
CA ILE A 172 -10.82 -0.72 -5.32
C ILE A 172 -10.08 -1.71 -6.22
N LYS A 173 -10.82 -2.28 -7.16
CA LYS A 173 -10.24 -3.00 -8.29
C LYS A 173 -10.13 -2.03 -9.45
N THR A 174 -9.01 -2.06 -10.15
CA THR A 174 -8.78 -1.21 -11.32
C THR A 174 -8.30 -2.03 -12.49
N GLU A 175 -8.78 -1.71 -13.69
CA GLU A 175 -8.34 -2.31 -14.94
C GLU A 175 -7.89 -1.20 -15.88
N PHE A 176 -6.70 -1.36 -16.47
CA PHE A 176 -6.19 -0.42 -17.46
C PHE A 176 -7.04 -0.50 -18.73
N VAL A 177 -7.47 0.65 -19.24
CA VAL A 177 -8.35 0.74 -20.41
C VAL A 177 -7.57 1.24 -21.61
N ASP A 178 -6.94 2.42 -21.49
CA ASP A 178 -6.24 3.06 -22.62
C ASP A 178 -5.32 4.23 -22.17
N VAL A 179 -4.47 4.72 -23.07
CA VAL A 179 -3.69 5.96 -22.90
C VAL A 179 -4.01 6.96 -24.02
N TRP A 180 -4.37 8.19 -23.63
CA TRP A 180 -4.69 9.28 -24.54
C TRP A 180 -3.61 10.35 -24.48
N GLN A 181 -3.12 10.80 -25.62
CA GLN A 181 -2.23 11.95 -25.67
C GLN A 181 -3.05 13.23 -25.63
N ARG A 182 -2.71 14.17 -24.75
CA ARG A 182 -3.46 15.41 -24.61
C ARG A 182 -3.35 16.24 -25.89
N SER A 183 -4.50 16.62 -26.43
CA SER A 183 -4.64 17.47 -27.60
C SER A 183 -5.87 18.35 -27.43
N ILE A 184 -6.07 19.32 -28.33
CA ILE A 184 -7.28 20.15 -28.34
C ILE A 184 -8.55 19.29 -28.49
N VAL A 185 -8.43 18.12 -29.13
CA VAL A 185 -9.52 17.15 -29.32
C VAL A 185 -9.69 16.23 -28.10
N ASN A 186 -8.58 15.87 -27.44
CA ASN A 186 -8.59 14.94 -26.31
C ASN A 186 -8.76 15.67 -24.97
N SER A 187 -9.84 16.43 -24.81
CA SER A 187 -10.26 16.95 -23.52
C SER A 187 -10.89 15.84 -22.66
N TYR A 188 -10.93 16.01 -21.34
CA TYR A 188 -11.56 15.02 -20.45
C TYR A 188 -13.04 14.79 -20.75
N GLN A 189 -13.75 15.84 -21.18
CA GLN A 189 -15.14 15.72 -21.61
C GLN A 189 -15.26 14.88 -22.88
N ASN A 190 -14.34 15.04 -23.83
CA ASN A 190 -14.34 14.22 -25.05
C ASN A 190 -13.98 12.76 -24.74
N ILE A 191 -12.96 12.52 -23.90
CA ILE A 191 -12.59 11.18 -23.46
C ILE A 191 -13.78 10.49 -22.78
N LYS A 192 -14.50 11.19 -21.88
CA LYS A 192 -15.73 10.66 -21.27
C LYS A 192 -16.79 10.31 -22.32
N ALA A 193 -17.02 11.18 -23.31
CA ALA A 193 -17.98 10.94 -24.37
C ALA A 193 -17.61 9.71 -25.23
N GLU A 194 -16.32 9.52 -25.52
CA GLU A 194 -15.82 8.37 -26.27
C GLU A 194 -15.92 7.06 -25.46
N LEU A 195 -15.64 7.10 -24.16
CA LEU A 195 -15.83 5.94 -23.28
C LEU A 195 -17.29 5.47 -23.26
N ILE A 196 -18.25 6.40 -23.17
CA ILE A 196 -19.69 6.09 -23.20
C ILE A 196 -20.11 5.51 -24.55
N ARG A 197 -19.58 6.02 -25.66
CA ARG A 197 -19.91 5.53 -27.01
C ARG A 197 -19.36 4.13 -27.27
N ASN A 198 -18.14 3.86 -26.83
CA ASN A 198 -17.43 2.64 -27.18
C ASN A 198 -17.65 1.50 -26.17
N ARG A 199 -18.14 1.80 -24.96
CA ARG A 199 -18.40 0.79 -23.91
C ARG A 199 -19.81 0.88 -23.36
N SER A 200 -20.68 0.03 -23.91
CA SER A 200 -22.11 -0.07 -23.55
C SER A 200 -22.37 -0.54 -22.12
N ASP A 201 -21.39 -1.19 -21.50
CA ASP A 201 -21.54 -1.84 -20.19
C ASP A 201 -21.79 -0.83 -19.07
N LEU A 202 -21.36 0.42 -19.27
CA LEU A 202 -21.52 1.54 -18.34
C LEU A 202 -22.06 2.77 -19.11
N PRO A 203 -23.38 2.86 -19.33
CA PRO A 203 -23.97 3.94 -20.13
C PRO A 203 -23.93 5.30 -19.43
N ASN A 204 -23.86 5.33 -18.09
CA ASN A 204 -23.72 6.55 -17.29
C ASN A 204 -22.66 6.35 -16.19
N PRO A 205 -21.36 6.31 -16.55
CA PRO A 205 -20.30 6.06 -15.59
C PRO A 205 -19.94 7.31 -14.79
N ALA A 206 -19.57 7.12 -13.53
CA ALA A 206 -18.85 8.14 -12.78
C ALA A 206 -17.44 8.27 -13.37
N VAL A 207 -17.03 9.47 -13.73
CA VAL A 207 -15.70 9.73 -14.29
C VAL A 207 -15.02 10.82 -13.48
N TYR A 208 -13.81 10.53 -13.00
CA TYR A 208 -13.00 11.45 -12.20
C TYR A 208 -11.68 11.76 -12.90
N SER A 209 -11.23 13.01 -12.88
CA SER A 209 -9.84 13.36 -13.16
C SER A 209 -9.03 13.29 -11.87
N VAL A 210 -7.85 12.68 -11.96
CA VAL A 210 -6.84 12.66 -10.90
C VAL A 210 -5.58 13.27 -11.49
N GLU A 211 -5.24 14.46 -11.03
CA GLU A 211 -4.13 15.25 -11.56
C GLU A 211 -3.08 15.54 -10.50
N THR A 212 -1.83 15.62 -10.92
CA THR A 212 -0.74 16.17 -10.12
C THR A 212 0.29 16.87 -11.00
N GLU A 213 0.90 17.93 -10.47
CA GLU A 213 2.03 18.61 -11.11
C GLU A 213 3.35 17.83 -10.98
N LEU A 214 3.38 16.80 -10.13
CA LEU A 214 4.55 15.97 -9.91
C LEU A 214 4.76 15.00 -11.08
N SER A 215 6.02 14.68 -11.39
CA SER A 215 6.38 13.57 -12.27
C SER A 215 6.99 12.45 -11.43
N LEU A 216 6.30 11.32 -11.36
CA LEU A 216 6.57 10.23 -10.42
C LEU A 216 6.41 8.87 -11.12
N PRO A 217 7.08 7.82 -10.63
CA PRO A 217 6.83 6.46 -11.10
C PRO A 217 5.34 6.10 -11.03
N LEU A 218 4.74 5.81 -12.19
CA LEU A 218 3.31 5.58 -12.33
C LEU A 218 2.86 4.37 -11.49
N GLU A 219 3.47 3.22 -11.70
CA GLU A 219 3.06 1.95 -11.07
C GLU A 219 3.45 1.87 -9.59
N GLU A 220 4.66 2.33 -9.24
CA GLU A 220 5.18 2.20 -7.88
C GLU A 220 4.66 3.28 -6.91
N THR A 221 4.16 4.42 -7.41
CA THR A 221 3.81 5.54 -6.53
C THR A 221 2.50 6.21 -6.93
N LEU A 222 2.42 6.78 -8.13
CA LEU A 222 1.29 7.65 -8.48
C LEU A 222 -0.03 6.88 -8.51
N LEU A 223 -0.09 5.73 -9.20
CA LEU A 223 -1.28 4.92 -9.36
C LEU A 223 -1.77 4.32 -8.02
N PRO A 224 -0.92 3.72 -7.16
CA PRO A 224 -1.33 3.27 -5.83
C PRO A 224 -1.92 4.38 -4.96
N ILE A 225 -1.31 5.57 -4.96
CA ILE A 225 -1.78 6.71 -4.16
C ILE A 225 -3.08 7.25 -4.75
N ALA A 226 -3.16 7.45 -6.07
CA ALA A 226 -4.37 7.88 -6.77
C ALA A 226 -5.57 6.98 -6.45
N LYS A 227 -5.39 5.65 -6.47
CA LYS A 227 -6.43 4.68 -6.09
C LYS A 227 -6.94 4.90 -4.66
N ARG A 228 -6.03 5.06 -3.70
CA ARG A 228 -6.39 5.28 -2.28
C ARG A 228 -7.10 6.61 -2.09
N SER A 229 -6.59 7.68 -2.70
CA SER A 229 -7.19 9.01 -2.65
C SER A 229 -8.58 9.05 -3.28
N LEU A 230 -8.77 8.35 -4.41
CA LEU A 230 -10.06 8.24 -5.09
C LEU A 230 -11.10 7.52 -4.24
N VAL A 231 -10.73 6.39 -3.61
CA VAL A 231 -11.63 5.67 -2.68
C VAL A 231 -12.07 6.59 -1.54
N ARG A 232 -11.14 7.33 -0.95
CA ARG A 232 -11.44 8.29 0.12
C ARG A 232 -12.38 9.39 -0.38
N TYR A 233 -12.08 10.00 -1.53
CA TYR A 233 -12.90 11.05 -2.14
C TYR A 233 -14.35 10.60 -2.37
N ILE A 234 -14.53 9.44 -3.01
CA ILE A 234 -15.87 8.89 -3.28
C ILE A 234 -16.61 8.57 -1.97
N SER A 235 -15.90 8.07 -0.96
CA SER A 235 -16.51 7.73 0.33
C SER A 235 -17.00 8.97 1.08
N THR A 236 -16.26 10.08 1.05
CA THR A 236 -16.66 11.33 1.69
C THR A 236 -17.88 11.96 1.01
N GLN A 237 -18.04 11.83 -0.32
CA GLN A 237 -19.21 12.37 -1.01
C GLN A 237 -20.50 11.58 -0.81
N MET A 238 -20.40 10.31 -0.37
CA MET A 238 -21.57 9.48 -0.06
C MET A 238 -22.14 9.72 1.35
N THR A 239 -21.47 10.52 2.19
CA THR A 239 -21.85 10.79 3.58
C THR A 239 -22.49 12.17 3.68
#